data_AF-A0A7C3J0Q8-F1
#
_entry.id   AF-A0A7C3J0Q8-F1
#
_cell.length_a   1.000
_cell.length_b   1.000
_cell.length_c   1.000
_cell.angle_alpha   90.00
_cell.angle_beta   90.00
_cell.angle_gamma   90.00
#
_symmetry.space_group_name_H-M   'P 1'
#
loop_
_entity.id
_entity.type
_entity.pdbx_description
1 polymer ?
#
loop_
_entity_poly.entity_id
_entity_poly.type
_entity_poly.pdbx_seq_one_letter_code
_entity_poly.pdbx_strand_id
1 'polypeptide(L)'
;MGKQIIHTRHDLTLGRNAEDLAGGMEAIQRLSRRRFLASALGGAALGVAARSALADKAVTTGQFIFPRLQFSVYDNTPDIWNVHPVGDVNLRLKLRELTNINASQEPKVVRLDDFEDMVLNPFVFMTSEGYFKLNEKEERNLREFLERGGFILADDCVYAAREDRFFRTYNKLIDKLFPDNPMRKIPYDHEIFHIYYHFKDGCPHMQGVPHGAYGLFERGTGRLMTVNCPGDIHCGWVNRFWSDGRNLEAIKMGINIILYFLSH
;
A
#
# COMPACT_ATOMS: atom_id res chain seq x y z
N MET A 1 -52.32 32.24 -5.26
CA MET A 1 -52.07 32.15 -6.72
C MET A 1 -50.58 32.04 -6.91
N GLY A 2 -50.12 30.91 -7.45
CA GLY A 2 -48.71 30.63 -7.64
C GLY A 2 -48.16 31.09 -8.98
N LYS A 3 -46.82 31.05 -9.06
CA LYS A 3 -45.97 30.61 -10.19
C LYS A 3 -44.55 30.47 -9.62
N GLN A 4 -44.09 29.25 -9.27
CA GLN A 4 -43.45 28.20 -10.07
C GLN A 4 -41.93 28.40 -10.31
N ILE A 5 -41.15 27.92 -9.33
CA ILE A 5 -40.05 26.92 -9.30
C ILE A 5 -39.03 26.83 -10.46
N ILE A 6 -37.73 26.79 -10.10
CA ILE A 6 -36.75 25.76 -10.53
C ILE A 6 -35.79 25.42 -9.36
N HIS A 7 -35.63 24.12 -9.02
CA HIS A 7 -34.64 23.60 -8.07
C HIS A 7 -33.41 23.03 -8.79
N THR A 8 -32.22 23.19 -8.21
CA THR A 8 -30.96 22.61 -8.71
C THR A 8 -30.17 21.91 -7.60
N ARG A 9 -29.57 20.77 -7.94
CA ARG A 9 -28.53 20.00 -7.20
C ARG A 9 -28.81 19.62 -5.74
N HIS A 10 -29.97 19.96 -5.19
CA HIS A 10 -30.19 19.97 -3.75
C HIS A 10 -31.60 19.54 -3.38
N ASP A 11 -32.09 18.46 -3.96
CA ASP A 11 -33.19 17.69 -3.37
C ASP A 11 -32.63 16.28 -3.19
N LEU A 12 -31.92 15.99 -2.11
CA LEU A 12 -32.56 15.41 -0.92
C LEU A 12 -33.59 14.32 -1.27
N THR A 13 -33.18 13.28 -2.00
CA THR A 13 -33.89 12.00 -2.03
C THR A 13 -32.89 10.87 -2.29
N LEU A 14 -32.56 9.93 -1.38
CA LEU A 14 -33.05 9.54 -0.04
C LEU A 14 -31.90 8.72 0.59
N GLY A 15 -31.34 8.90 1.77
CA GLY A 15 -31.73 9.64 2.97
C GLY A 15 -31.39 8.79 4.20
N ARG A 16 -30.19 8.95 4.78
CA ARG A 16 -29.95 8.92 6.24
C ARG A 16 -28.55 9.46 6.61
N ASN A 17 -28.60 10.69 7.13
CA ASN A 17 -27.73 11.46 8.03
C ASN A 17 -26.20 11.42 7.83
N ALA A 18 -25.70 12.46 7.14
CA ALA A 18 -24.29 12.80 7.00
C ALA A 18 -23.71 13.56 8.21
N GLU A 19 -24.51 13.86 9.23
CA GLU A 19 -24.07 14.64 10.40
C GLU A 19 -23.32 13.80 11.46
N ASP A 20 -23.33 12.45 11.37
CA ASP A 20 -22.53 11.58 12.24
C ASP A 20 -21.10 11.31 11.72
N LEU A 21 -20.74 11.80 10.52
CA LEU A 21 -19.47 11.49 9.85
C LEU A 21 -18.50 12.67 9.71
N ALA A 22 -18.85 13.84 10.24
CA ALA A 22 -18.03 15.05 10.09
C ALA A 22 -17.84 15.79 11.42
N GLY A 23 -17.24 15.11 12.39
CA GLY A 23 -16.61 15.76 13.53
C GLY A 23 -15.35 16.52 13.08
N GLY A 24 -15.52 17.79 12.69
CA GLY A 24 -14.48 18.80 12.73
C GLY A 24 -13.61 18.93 11.48
N MET A 25 -14.11 19.71 10.51
CA MET A 25 -13.25 20.41 9.55
C MET A 25 -12.44 21.49 10.28
N GLU A 26 -11.29 21.12 10.85
CA GLU A 26 -10.21 22.09 11.09
C GLU A 26 -9.21 22.03 9.94
N ALA A 27 -8.76 23.21 9.52
CA ALA A 27 -7.94 23.43 8.33
C ALA A 27 -6.78 22.44 8.25
N ILE A 28 -6.81 21.58 7.23
CA ILE A 28 -5.72 20.67 6.87
C ILE A 28 -4.49 21.51 6.52
N GLN A 29 -3.64 21.73 7.52
CA GLN A 29 -2.29 22.23 7.30
C GLN A 29 -1.53 21.08 6.66
N ARG A 30 -1.50 21.05 5.31
CA ARG A 30 -0.78 20.06 4.50
C ARG A 30 0.66 19.91 5.01
N LEU A 31 0.92 18.90 5.83
CA LEU A 31 2.26 18.41 6.10
C LEU A 31 2.72 17.63 4.86
N SER A 32 3.15 18.36 3.82
CA SER A 32 3.72 17.74 2.64
C SER A 32 5.03 17.01 2.98
N ARG A 33 5.27 15.86 2.34
CA ARG A 33 6.47 15.00 2.38
C ARG A 33 7.82 15.72 2.38
N ARG A 34 7.84 16.99 1.94
CA ARG A 34 9.00 17.87 2.10
C ARG A 34 9.49 17.93 3.53
N ARG A 35 8.66 17.83 4.56
CA ARG A 35 9.14 17.83 5.96
C ARG A 35 9.80 16.51 6.39
N PHE A 36 9.36 15.37 5.89
CA PHE A 36 10.00 14.06 6.14
C PHE A 36 11.40 14.00 5.52
N LEU A 37 11.55 14.48 4.29
CA LEU A 37 12.85 14.55 3.61
C LEU A 37 13.70 15.76 4.06
N ALA A 38 13.10 16.90 4.43
CA ALA A 38 13.83 18.09 4.87
C ALA A 38 14.38 17.97 6.29
N SER A 39 13.86 17.07 7.13
CA SER A 39 14.57 16.69 8.35
C SER A 39 15.88 15.94 8.09
N ALA A 40 16.10 15.43 6.88
CA ALA A 40 17.34 14.77 6.48
C ALA A 40 18.29 15.67 5.65
N LEU A 41 17.80 16.73 5.00
CA LEU A 41 18.62 17.57 4.13
C LEU A 41 18.27 19.06 4.28
N GLY A 42 19.18 19.80 4.93
CA GLY A 42 19.12 21.25 5.11
C GLY A 42 19.07 22.02 3.79
N GLY A 43 18.28 23.10 3.77
CA GLY A 43 17.87 23.79 2.54
C GLY A 43 18.83 24.81 1.96
N ALA A 44 18.49 25.30 0.75
CA ALA A 44 18.55 26.70 0.33
C ALA A 44 17.92 26.86 -1.07
N ALA A 45 17.16 27.93 -1.26
CA ALA A 45 16.54 28.34 -2.52
C ALA A 45 17.50 29.18 -3.38
N LEU A 46 17.30 29.24 -4.71
CA LEU A 46 17.60 30.41 -5.57
C LEU A 46 17.19 30.21 -7.05
N GLY A 47 16.55 31.22 -7.65
CA GLY A 47 16.84 31.69 -9.02
C GLY A 47 15.94 31.26 -10.20
N VAL A 48 15.06 32.16 -10.65
CA VAL A 48 14.05 31.98 -11.74
C VAL A 48 14.62 32.03 -13.18
N ALA A 49 15.94 32.12 -13.38
CA ALA A 49 16.53 32.40 -14.70
C ALA A 49 17.02 31.19 -15.53
N ALA A 50 16.84 29.94 -15.07
CA ALA A 50 17.44 28.76 -15.72
C ALA A 50 16.46 27.92 -16.59
N ARG A 51 15.30 28.46 -16.97
CA ARG A 51 14.18 27.64 -17.49
C ARG A 51 14.39 27.00 -18.87
N SER A 52 15.28 27.49 -19.75
CA SER A 52 15.44 26.90 -21.10
C SER A 52 16.61 25.92 -21.27
N ALA A 53 17.59 25.90 -20.36
CA ALA A 53 18.76 25.00 -20.44
C ALA A 53 18.67 23.77 -19.52
N LEU A 54 17.61 23.68 -18.70
CA LEU A 54 17.34 22.56 -17.79
C LEU A 54 16.46 21.46 -18.39
N ALA A 55 15.89 21.66 -19.59
CA ALA A 55 14.95 20.72 -20.19
C ALA A 55 15.60 19.41 -20.68
N ASP A 56 16.91 19.43 -20.98
CA ASP A 56 17.65 18.28 -21.54
C ASP A 56 18.63 17.61 -20.57
N LYS A 57 18.79 18.12 -19.35
CA LYS A 57 19.38 17.30 -18.30
C LYS A 57 18.27 16.43 -17.77
N ALA A 58 18.27 15.15 -18.15
CA ALA A 58 17.46 14.14 -17.49
C ALA A 58 17.54 14.39 -15.98
N VAL A 59 16.45 14.86 -15.39
CA VAL A 59 16.35 14.94 -13.94
C VAL A 59 16.61 13.53 -13.48
N THR A 60 17.67 13.31 -12.71
CA THR A 60 17.91 12.01 -12.06
C THR A 60 16.79 11.83 -11.06
N THR A 61 15.64 11.34 -11.53
CA THR A 61 14.49 11.10 -10.68
C THR A 61 14.90 10.05 -9.66
N GLY A 62 14.55 10.24 -8.39
CA GLY A 62 14.71 9.20 -7.39
C GLY A 62 14.14 7.88 -7.92
N GLN A 63 14.88 6.79 -7.73
CA GLN A 63 14.45 5.47 -8.16
C GLN A 63 13.56 4.86 -7.08
N PHE A 64 12.38 4.37 -7.45
CA PHE A 64 11.54 3.58 -6.56
C PHE A 64 12.16 2.20 -6.36
N ILE A 65 12.36 1.81 -5.10
CA ILE A 65 12.86 0.48 -4.73
C ILE A 65 11.67 -0.32 -4.20
N PHE A 66 11.57 -1.60 -4.60
CA PHE A 66 10.57 -2.54 -4.10
C PHE A 66 11.27 -3.56 -3.18
N PRO A 67 11.40 -3.26 -1.88
CA PRO A 67 12.05 -4.13 -0.93
C PRO A 67 11.09 -5.17 -0.38
N ARG A 68 11.58 -6.41 -0.27
CA ARG A 68 10.89 -7.52 0.38
C ARG A 68 11.36 -7.65 1.82
N LEU A 69 10.43 -7.83 2.74
CA LEU A 69 10.74 -8.05 4.15
C LEU A 69 11.17 -9.49 4.39
N GLN A 70 12.33 -9.66 5.01
CA GLN A 70 12.75 -10.93 5.58
C GLN A 70 12.30 -11.05 7.04
N PHE A 71 11.74 -12.20 7.39
CA PHE A 71 11.25 -12.52 8.74
C PHE A 71 11.25 -14.03 8.99
N SER A 72 10.97 -14.43 10.23
CA SER A 72 10.89 -15.84 10.64
C SER A 72 9.47 -16.39 10.60
N VAL A 73 9.34 -17.61 10.10
CA VAL A 73 8.12 -18.43 10.10
C VAL A 73 8.32 -19.62 11.03
N TYR A 74 7.28 -20.04 11.75
CA TYR A 74 7.43 -21.01 12.85
C TYR A 74 6.72 -22.34 12.66
N ASP A 75 5.92 -22.51 11.60
CA ASP A 75 5.12 -23.72 11.35
C ASP A 75 5.74 -24.68 10.32
N ASN A 76 7.07 -24.59 10.10
CA ASN A 76 7.84 -25.42 9.17
C ASN A 76 7.27 -25.43 7.73
N THR A 77 6.56 -24.38 7.31
CA THR A 77 6.18 -24.26 5.91
C THR A 77 7.45 -24.19 5.05
N PRO A 78 7.50 -24.92 3.92
CA PRO A 78 8.65 -24.90 3.02
C PRO A 78 9.01 -23.46 2.58
N ASP A 79 7.98 -22.63 2.47
CA ASP A 79 8.08 -21.22 2.15
C ASP A 79 8.09 -20.37 3.42
N ILE A 80 9.20 -19.68 3.64
CA ILE A 80 9.45 -18.84 4.81
C ILE A 80 9.09 -17.38 4.54
N TRP A 81 9.97 -16.60 3.90
CA TRP A 81 9.75 -15.17 3.58
C TRP A 81 10.02 -14.86 2.10
N ASN A 82 10.66 -15.78 1.37
CA ASN A 82 11.11 -15.58 0.00
C ASN A 82 10.31 -16.42 -1.00
N VAL A 83 9.01 -16.55 -0.80
CA VAL A 83 8.12 -17.29 -1.69
C VAL A 83 8.01 -16.59 -3.05
N HIS A 84 8.02 -17.36 -4.13
CA HIS A 84 7.80 -16.89 -5.51
C HIS A 84 8.50 -15.55 -5.90
N PRO A 85 9.82 -15.35 -5.71
CA PRO A 85 10.48 -14.06 -5.96
C PRO A 85 10.39 -13.57 -7.41
N VAL A 86 10.08 -14.47 -8.35
CA VAL A 86 9.79 -14.10 -9.75
C VAL A 86 8.57 -13.17 -9.88
N GLY A 87 7.60 -13.24 -8.97
CA GLY A 87 6.47 -12.31 -8.93
C GLY A 87 6.92 -10.86 -8.72
N ASP A 88 7.91 -10.64 -7.86
CA ASP A 88 8.48 -9.31 -7.61
C ASP A 88 9.20 -8.77 -8.85
N VAL A 89 9.92 -9.64 -9.55
CA VAL A 89 10.58 -9.32 -10.83
C VAL A 89 9.53 -8.89 -11.85
N ASN A 90 8.48 -9.68 -12.02
CA ASN A 90 7.40 -9.40 -12.98
C ASN A 90 6.67 -8.09 -12.65
N LEU A 91 6.37 -7.83 -11.38
CA LEU A 91 5.76 -6.58 -10.94
C LEU A 91 6.66 -5.38 -11.25
N ARG A 92 7.96 -5.46 -10.92
CA ARG A 92 8.92 -4.37 -11.19
C ARG A 92 9.10 -4.11 -12.69
N LEU A 93 9.09 -5.16 -13.52
CA LEU A 93 9.14 -5.03 -14.97
C LEU A 93 7.86 -4.35 -15.50
N LYS A 94 6.68 -4.82 -15.07
CA LYS A 94 5.39 -4.27 -15.48
C LYS A 94 5.16 -2.86 -14.96
N LEU A 95 5.68 -2.51 -13.79
CA LEU A 95 5.63 -1.14 -13.26
C LEU A 95 6.33 -0.16 -14.21
N ARG A 96 7.52 -0.52 -14.74
CA ARG A 96 8.23 0.30 -15.73
C ARG A 96 7.57 0.29 -17.11
N GLU A 97 6.96 -0.82 -17.50
CA GLU A 97 6.28 -0.95 -18.80
C GLU A 97 4.98 -0.15 -18.86
N LEU A 98 4.20 -0.17 -17.77
CA LEU A 98 2.83 0.33 -17.73
C LEU A 98 2.70 1.72 -17.08
N THR A 99 3.80 2.26 -16.55
CA THR A 99 3.85 3.58 -15.91
C THR A 99 5.16 4.30 -16.20
N ASN A 100 5.23 5.58 -15.87
CA ASN A 100 6.48 6.36 -15.94
C ASN A 100 7.33 6.30 -14.66
N ILE A 101 7.05 5.35 -13.75
CA ILE A 101 7.83 5.20 -12.51
C ILE A 101 9.20 4.61 -12.84
N ASN A 102 10.26 5.33 -12.46
CA ASN A 102 11.62 4.82 -12.49
C ASN A 102 11.81 3.80 -11.35
N ALA A 103 11.48 2.54 -11.58
CA ALA A 103 11.61 1.47 -10.58
C ALA A 103 12.92 0.68 -10.74
N SER A 104 13.63 0.45 -9.64
CA SER A 104 14.80 -0.43 -9.59
C SER A 104 14.40 -1.83 -10.05
N GLN A 105 15.29 -2.48 -10.80
CA GLN A 105 15.13 -3.89 -11.19
C GLN A 105 15.99 -4.83 -10.35
N GLU A 106 16.78 -4.29 -9.43
CA GLU A 106 17.57 -5.07 -8.48
C GLU A 106 16.70 -5.49 -7.30
N PRO A 107 16.81 -6.75 -6.84
CA PRO A 107 16.13 -7.18 -5.63
C PRO A 107 16.71 -6.44 -4.42
N LYS A 108 15.82 -6.00 -3.51
CA LYS A 108 16.19 -5.45 -2.21
C LYS A 108 15.49 -6.25 -1.12
N VAL A 109 16.24 -6.66 -0.11
CA VAL A 109 15.72 -7.29 1.10
C VAL A 109 15.99 -6.35 2.27
N VAL A 110 15.00 -6.21 3.14
CA VAL A 110 15.08 -5.44 4.39
C VAL A 110 14.67 -6.32 5.56
N ARG A 111 15.05 -5.94 6.77
CA ARG A 111 14.70 -6.67 7.99
C ARG A 111 14.19 -5.70 9.06
N LEU A 112 13.20 -6.12 9.85
CA LEU A 112 12.66 -5.28 10.92
C LEU A 112 13.68 -4.98 12.03
N ASP A 113 14.67 -5.85 12.24
CA ASP A 113 15.73 -5.65 13.22
C ASP A 113 16.79 -4.62 12.77
N ASP A 114 16.84 -4.30 11.47
CA ASP A 114 17.66 -3.25 10.86
C ASP A 114 16.78 -2.03 10.50
N PHE A 115 16.43 -1.27 11.54
CA PHE A 115 15.51 -0.14 11.40
C PHE A 115 16.07 1.00 10.53
N GLU A 116 17.39 1.19 10.52
CA GLU A 116 18.04 2.23 9.72
C GLU A 116 17.85 1.96 8.23
N ASP A 117 18.07 0.71 7.79
CA ASP A 117 17.82 0.32 6.39
C ASP A 117 16.33 0.39 6.03
N MET A 118 15.43 0.06 6.96
CA MET A 118 13.99 0.20 6.72
C MET A 118 13.56 1.65 6.47
N VAL A 119 14.07 2.62 7.22
CA VAL A 119 13.69 4.04 7.05
C VAL A 119 14.11 4.59 5.68
N LEU A 120 15.18 4.04 5.09
CA LEU A 120 15.59 4.35 3.70
C LEU A 120 14.65 3.74 2.64
N ASN A 121 13.78 2.82 3.06
CA ASN A 121 12.92 1.98 2.24
C ASN A 121 11.46 2.10 2.70
N PRO A 122 10.81 3.27 2.51
CA PRO A 122 9.51 3.59 3.11
C PRO A 122 8.32 2.76 2.57
N PHE A 123 8.50 2.02 1.48
CA PHE A 123 7.55 1.00 1.02
C PHE A 123 8.18 -0.36 1.25
N VAL A 124 7.46 -1.30 1.85
CA VAL A 124 7.93 -2.67 2.09
C VAL A 124 6.87 -3.68 1.69
N PHE A 125 7.28 -4.74 1.01
CA PHE A 125 6.44 -5.88 0.66
C PHE A 125 6.67 -7.05 1.61
N MET A 126 5.62 -7.67 2.12
CA MET A 126 5.68 -8.80 3.05
C MET A 126 4.70 -9.90 2.62
N THR A 127 5.17 -11.13 2.48
CA THR A 127 4.32 -12.26 2.09
C THR A 127 4.89 -13.58 2.62
N SER A 128 4.02 -14.54 2.92
CA SER A 128 4.37 -15.92 3.27
C SER A 128 3.15 -16.83 3.15
N GLU A 129 3.40 -18.14 3.01
CA GLU A 129 2.36 -19.17 3.12
C GLU A 129 2.06 -19.60 4.55
N GLY A 130 2.96 -19.27 5.48
CA GLY A 130 2.96 -19.80 6.84
C GLY A 130 2.63 -18.78 7.92
N TYR A 131 2.65 -19.26 9.16
CA TYR A 131 2.52 -18.41 10.32
C TYR A 131 3.86 -17.77 10.67
N PHE A 132 3.90 -16.45 10.77
CA PHE A 132 5.10 -15.73 11.18
C PHE A 132 5.01 -15.23 12.62
N LYS A 133 6.16 -14.99 13.22
CA LYS A 133 6.27 -14.35 14.52
C LYS A 133 7.38 -13.33 14.49
N LEU A 134 7.08 -12.16 15.05
CA LEU A 134 8.07 -11.13 15.30
C LEU A 134 8.49 -11.17 16.77
N ASN A 135 9.76 -10.88 17.02
CA ASN A 135 10.22 -10.63 18.38
C ASN A 135 9.85 -9.20 18.81
N GLU A 136 9.97 -8.90 20.11
CA GLU A 136 9.54 -7.59 20.64
C GLU A 136 10.27 -6.40 20.01
N LYS A 137 11.54 -6.56 19.60
CA LYS A 137 12.29 -5.49 18.93
C LYS A 137 11.70 -5.23 17.54
N GLU A 138 11.44 -6.28 16.77
CA GLU A 138 10.82 -6.19 15.45
C GLU A 138 9.41 -5.62 15.52
N GLU A 139 8.61 -6.00 16.52
CA GLU A 139 7.28 -5.45 16.77
C GLU A 139 7.32 -3.94 17.06
N ARG A 140 8.24 -3.48 17.91
CA ARG A 140 8.44 -2.05 18.18
C ARG A 140 8.86 -1.29 16.93
N ASN A 141 9.80 -1.84 16.16
CA ASN A 141 10.29 -1.25 14.94
C ASN A 141 9.20 -1.19 13.85
N LEU A 142 8.35 -2.21 13.73
CA LEU A 142 7.21 -2.22 12.83
C LEU A 142 6.22 -1.09 13.17
N ARG A 143 5.88 -0.95 14.46
CA ARG A 143 4.99 0.12 14.91
C ARG A 143 5.58 1.50 14.58
N GLU A 144 6.82 1.74 14.97
CA GLU A 144 7.52 3.00 14.72
C GLU A 144 7.64 3.29 13.21
N PHE A 145 7.93 2.28 12.39
CA PHE A 145 8.01 2.42 10.93
C PHE A 145 6.70 2.94 10.35
N LEU A 146 5.58 2.33 10.73
CA LEU A 146 4.25 2.74 10.26
C LEU A 146 3.88 4.13 10.77
N GLU A 147 4.11 4.42 12.06
CA GLU A 147 3.85 5.74 12.69
C GLU A 147 4.68 6.87 12.06
N ARG A 148 5.88 6.56 11.53
CA ARG A 148 6.73 7.52 10.80
C ARG A 148 6.36 7.72 9.33
N GLY A 149 5.31 7.08 8.84
CA GLY A 149 4.86 7.19 7.46
C GLY A 149 5.33 6.07 6.54
N GLY A 150 5.99 5.03 7.08
CA GLY A 150 6.25 3.80 6.35
C GLY A 150 4.95 3.13 5.88
N PHE A 151 5.07 2.34 4.82
CA PHE A 151 3.96 1.64 4.20
C PHE A 151 4.30 0.17 3.96
N ILE A 152 3.42 -0.72 4.40
CA ILE A 152 3.57 -2.16 4.16
C ILE A 152 2.45 -2.68 3.28
N LEU A 153 2.82 -3.26 2.14
CA LEU A 153 1.96 -4.17 1.39
C LEU A 153 2.18 -5.60 1.90
N ALA A 154 1.20 -6.12 2.62
CA ALA A 154 1.12 -7.50 3.06
C ALA A 154 0.23 -8.31 2.10
N ASP A 155 0.65 -9.51 1.72
CA ASP A 155 -0.13 -10.40 0.84
C ASP A 155 -0.03 -11.85 1.32
N ASP A 156 -1.18 -12.50 1.47
CA ASP A 156 -1.29 -13.91 1.87
C ASP A 156 -1.00 -14.82 0.67
N CYS A 157 0.17 -15.45 0.65
CA CYS A 157 0.48 -16.48 -0.33
C CYS A 157 -0.25 -17.75 0.09
N VAL A 158 -1.44 -18.00 -0.44
CA VAL A 158 -2.39 -18.92 0.18
C VAL A 158 -1.89 -20.36 0.12
N TYR A 159 -1.75 -20.99 1.28
CA TYR A 159 -1.43 -22.41 1.37
C TYR A 159 -2.65 -23.29 1.15
N ALA A 160 -2.48 -24.34 0.35
CA ALA A 160 -3.48 -25.38 0.09
C ALA A 160 -4.88 -24.82 -0.32
N ALA A 161 -4.90 -23.63 -0.94
CA ALA A 161 -6.07 -22.94 -1.48
C ALA A 161 -7.22 -22.64 -0.50
N ARG A 162 -7.05 -22.83 0.82
CA ARG A 162 -8.15 -22.64 1.80
C ARG A 162 -7.74 -22.00 3.12
N GLU A 163 -6.46 -21.88 3.42
CA GLU A 163 -6.03 -21.31 4.70
C GLU A 163 -5.57 -19.86 4.51
N ASP A 164 -6.08 -18.97 5.36
CA ASP A 164 -5.75 -17.54 5.41
C ASP A 164 -4.72 -17.25 6.52
N ARG A 165 -3.68 -18.09 6.59
CA ARG A 165 -2.73 -18.14 7.72
C ARG A 165 -2.00 -16.82 7.90
N PHE A 166 -1.38 -16.33 6.83
CA PHE A 166 -0.63 -15.09 6.86
C PHE A 166 -1.57 -13.90 7.07
N PHE A 167 -2.71 -13.86 6.37
CA PHE A 167 -3.70 -12.78 6.51
C PHE A 167 -4.15 -12.61 7.97
N ARG A 168 -4.56 -13.70 8.63
CA ARG A 168 -5.01 -13.67 10.03
C ARG A 168 -3.89 -13.29 10.99
N THR A 169 -2.68 -13.79 10.75
CA THR A 169 -1.53 -13.51 11.61
C THR A 169 -1.13 -12.04 11.51
N TYR A 170 -1.11 -11.50 10.29
CA TYR A 170 -0.80 -10.10 10.03
C TYR A 170 -1.84 -9.17 10.67
N ASN A 171 -3.14 -9.41 10.47
CA ASN A 171 -4.18 -8.58 11.09
C ASN A 171 -4.09 -8.61 12.62
N LYS A 172 -3.93 -9.79 13.24
CA LYS A 172 -3.77 -9.91 14.69
C LYS A 172 -2.54 -9.15 15.21
N LEU A 173 -1.44 -9.18 14.47
CA LEU A 173 -0.24 -8.42 14.83
C LEU A 173 -0.50 -6.92 14.78
N ILE A 174 -1.10 -6.42 13.69
CA ILE A 174 -1.39 -4.98 13.59
C ILE A 174 -2.39 -4.55 14.65
N ASP A 175 -3.44 -5.34 14.93
CA ASP A 175 -4.41 -5.05 16.00
C ASP A 175 -3.75 -5.04 17.39
N LYS A 176 -2.78 -5.93 17.63
CA LYS A 176 -1.96 -5.91 18.86
C LYS A 176 -1.12 -4.64 18.97
N LEU A 177 -0.53 -4.19 17.86
CA LEU A 177 0.31 -2.99 17.83
C LEU A 177 -0.51 -1.70 17.92
N PHE A 178 -1.75 -1.70 17.43
CA PHE A 178 -2.65 -0.55 17.36
C PHE A 178 -4.04 -0.89 17.95
N PRO A 179 -4.14 -1.17 19.27
CA PRO A 179 -5.36 -1.69 19.88
C PRO A 179 -6.59 -0.77 19.75
N ASP A 180 -6.37 0.54 19.71
CA ASP A 180 -7.45 1.53 19.55
C ASP A 180 -7.76 1.83 18.07
N ASN A 181 -7.00 1.28 17.13
CA ASN A 181 -7.15 1.53 15.69
C ASN A 181 -6.96 0.24 14.91
N PRO A 182 -7.89 -0.72 15.03
CA PRO A 182 -7.75 -2.04 14.42
C PRO A 182 -7.78 -1.97 12.89
N MET A 183 -7.21 -2.99 12.26
CA MET A 183 -7.33 -3.24 10.83
C MET A 183 -8.80 -3.35 10.45
N ARG A 184 -9.18 -2.71 9.35
CA ARG A 184 -10.56 -2.75 8.82
C ARG A 184 -10.56 -3.03 7.34
N LYS A 185 -11.64 -3.65 6.86
CA LYS A 185 -11.85 -3.85 5.42
C LYS A 185 -11.79 -2.51 4.70
N ILE A 186 -11.02 -2.43 3.62
CA ILE A 186 -10.91 -1.24 2.80
C ILE A 186 -12.21 -1.11 1.97
N PRO A 187 -12.94 0.01 2.07
CA PRO A 187 -14.14 0.24 1.26
C PRO A 187 -13.87 0.14 -0.24
N TYR A 188 -14.81 -0.39 -1.02
CA TYR A 188 -14.62 -0.58 -2.47
C TYR A 188 -14.55 0.73 -3.26
N ASP A 189 -15.05 1.83 -2.71
CA ASP A 189 -14.94 3.18 -3.24
C ASP A 189 -13.64 3.90 -2.82
N HIS A 190 -12.80 3.26 -1.99
CA HIS A 190 -11.52 3.84 -1.58
C HIS A 190 -10.59 4.04 -2.78
N GLU A 191 -9.89 5.17 -2.83
CA GLU A 191 -9.08 5.59 -3.98
C GLU A 191 -7.96 4.60 -4.36
N ILE A 192 -7.46 3.79 -3.42
CA ILE A 192 -6.48 2.74 -3.72
C ILE A 192 -6.96 1.76 -4.81
N PHE A 193 -8.27 1.57 -4.95
CA PHE A 193 -8.86 0.71 -5.98
C PHE A 193 -9.11 1.45 -7.31
N HIS A 194 -8.91 2.77 -7.36
CA HIS A 194 -9.33 3.61 -8.50
C HIS A 194 -8.29 4.64 -8.95
N ILE A 195 -7.12 4.72 -8.30
CA ILE A 195 -6.13 5.79 -8.53
C ILE A 195 -5.53 5.78 -9.95
N TYR A 196 -5.45 4.61 -10.59
CA TYR A 196 -4.90 4.48 -11.94
C TYR A 196 -5.67 3.44 -12.78
N TYR A 197 -5.78 2.22 -12.27
CA TYR A 197 -6.73 1.21 -12.75
C TYR A 197 -7.97 1.19 -11.86
N HIS A 198 -9.12 0.82 -12.42
CA HIS A 198 -10.41 0.88 -11.74
C HIS A 198 -10.91 -0.52 -11.35
N PHE A 199 -11.02 -0.78 -10.06
CA PHE A 199 -11.48 -2.05 -9.49
C PHE A 199 -12.77 -1.88 -8.68
N LYS A 200 -13.92 -2.11 -9.34
CA LYS A 200 -15.25 -1.94 -8.73
C LYS A 200 -15.50 -2.82 -7.50
N ASP A 201 -14.88 -4.00 -7.45
CA ASP A 201 -15.10 -5.02 -6.41
C ASP A 201 -13.90 -5.11 -5.44
N GLY A 202 -13.03 -4.09 -5.43
CA GLY A 202 -11.82 -4.05 -4.61
C GLY A 202 -10.67 -4.92 -5.15
N CYS A 203 -9.83 -5.40 -4.24
CA CYS A 203 -8.63 -6.17 -4.58
C CYS A 203 -8.99 -7.46 -5.35
N PRO A 204 -8.36 -7.77 -6.50
CA PRO A 204 -8.54 -9.03 -7.20
C PRO A 204 -8.30 -10.24 -6.31
N HIS A 205 -9.14 -11.26 -6.48
CA HIS A 205 -9.01 -12.52 -5.75
C HIS A 205 -8.44 -13.59 -6.69
N MET A 206 -7.23 -14.07 -6.41
CA MET A 206 -6.60 -15.17 -7.11
C MET A 206 -7.03 -16.51 -6.50
N GLN A 207 -6.82 -16.66 -5.19
CA GLN A 207 -7.17 -17.85 -4.41
C GLN A 207 -7.37 -17.52 -2.91
N GLY A 208 -7.74 -18.54 -2.12
CA GLY A 208 -7.96 -18.45 -0.68
C GLY A 208 -9.37 -18.01 -0.30
N VAL A 209 -9.49 -17.34 0.85
CA VAL A 209 -10.78 -16.90 1.37
C VAL A 209 -11.03 -15.43 1.00
N PRO A 210 -12.17 -15.07 0.37
CA PRO A 210 -12.40 -13.73 -0.16
C PRO A 210 -12.83 -12.72 0.91
N HIS A 211 -11.98 -12.45 1.90
CA HIS A 211 -12.25 -11.44 2.94
C HIS A 211 -12.32 -10.01 2.38
N GLY A 212 -11.71 -9.77 1.22
CA GLY A 212 -11.39 -8.44 0.70
C GLY A 212 -10.17 -7.84 1.43
N ALA A 213 -9.54 -6.83 0.84
CA ALA A 213 -8.34 -6.25 1.43
C ALA A 213 -8.65 -5.49 2.73
N TYR A 214 -7.76 -5.60 3.71
CA TYR A 214 -7.82 -4.89 4.99
C TYR A 214 -6.71 -3.85 5.05
N GLY A 215 -6.91 -2.78 5.81
CA GLY A 215 -5.89 -1.76 6.00
C GLY A 215 -5.98 -1.07 7.35
N LEU A 216 -4.84 -0.54 7.77
CA LEU A 216 -4.69 0.34 8.93
C LEU A 216 -4.74 1.77 8.43
N PHE A 217 -5.67 2.57 8.94
CA PHE A 217 -5.84 3.96 8.53
C PHE A 217 -5.24 4.90 9.57
N GLU A 218 -4.36 5.79 9.14
CA GLU A 218 -3.75 6.83 9.96
C GLU A 218 -4.82 7.78 10.51
N ARG A 219 -4.80 8.01 11.83
CA ARG A 219 -5.75 8.91 12.49
C ARG A 219 -5.53 10.34 12.02
N GLY A 220 -6.62 11.07 11.79
CA GLY A 220 -6.60 12.47 11.37
C GLY A 220 -6.42 12.67 9.86
N THR A 221 -5.58 11.88 9.19
CA THR A 221 -5.36 12.00 7.73
C THR A 221 -6.23 11.04 6.92
N GLY A 222 -6.56 9.87 7.47
CA GLY A 222 -7.25 8.80 6.74
C GLY A 222 -6.35 8.05 5.75
N ARG A 223 -5.03 8.30 5.73
CA ARG A 223 -4.07 7.60 4.86
C ARG A 223 -3.93 6.13 5.27
N LEU A 224 -3.84 5.20 4.31
CA LEU A 224 -3.47 3.83 4.61
C LEU A 224 -1.99 3.74 5.01
N MET A 225 -1.73 3.17 6.19
CA MET A 225 -0.39 2.85 6.71
C MET A 225 0.05 1.46 6.25
N THR A 226 -0.89 0.53 6.12
CA THR A 226 -0.63 -0.81 5.56
C THR A 226 -1.88 -1.35 4.89
N VAL A 227 -1.67 -2.23 3.91
CA VAL A 227 -2.70 -2.99 3.20
C VAL A 227 -2.35 -4.47 3.28
N ASN A 228 -3.32 -5.30 3.67
CA ASN A 228 -3.22 -6.74 3.71
C ASN A 228 -4.20 -7.36 2.71
N CYS A 229 -3.67 -8.01 1.67
CA CYS A 229 -4.42 -8.66 0.61
C CYS A 229 -4.55 -10.17 0.89
N PRO A 230 -5.76 -10.69 1.18
CA PRO A 230 -5.97 -12.13 1.41
C PRO A 230 -6.12 -12.94 0.12
N GLY A 231 -6.21 -12.26 -1.03
CA GLY A 231 -6.55 -12.86 -2.31
C GLY A 231 -5.34 -13.38 -3.09
N ASP A 232 -4.14 -13.33 -2.52
CA ASP A 232 -2.89 -13.78 -3.15
C ASP A 232 -2.62 -13.10 -4.49
N ILE A 233 -2.58 -11.76 -4.48
CA ILE A 233 -2.25 -11.04 -5.71
C ILE A 233 -0.79 -11.29 -6.12
N HIS A 234 0.08 -11.68 -5.18
CA HIS A 234 1.46 -12.05 -5.45
C HIS A 234 1.58 -13.27 -6.36
N CYS A 235 0.83 -14.35 -6.12
CA CYS A 235 0.80 -15.50 -7.04
C CYS A 235 0.27 -15.12 -8.44
N GLY A 236 -0.58 -14.10 -8.54
CA GLY A 236 -0.98 -13.52 -9.83
C GLY A 236 0.20 -12.85 -10.56
N TRP A 237 1.14 -12.24 -9.83
CA TRP A 237 2.34 -11.63 -10.42
C TRP A 237 3.32 -12.67 -10.98
N VAL A 238 3.31 -13.91 -10.45
CA VAL A 238 4.17 -15.01 -10.92
C VAL A 238 3.93 -15.37 -12.38
N ASN A 239 2.73 -15.07 -12.90
CA ASN A 239 2.33 -15.34 -14.28
C ASN A 239 2.48 -16.82 -14.69
N ARG A 240 2.06 -17.73 -13.80
CA ARG A 240 2.16 -19.19 -13.99
C ARG A 240 0.85 -19.93 -13.80
N PHE A 241 0.01 -19.49 -12.86
CA PHE A 241 -1.11 -20.27 -12.36
C PHE A 241 -2.47 -19.87 -12.95
N TRP A 242 -2.58 -18.65 -13.49
CA TRP A 242 -3.83 -18.11 -14.04
C TRP A 242 -3.67 -17.64 -15.48
N SER A 243 -4.79 -17.30 -16.12
CA SER A 243 -4.78 -16.71 -17.46
C SER A 243 -4.11 -15.33 -17.46
N ASP A 244 -3.57 -14.93 -18.62
CA ASP A 244 -2.92 -13.63 -18.81
C ASP A 244 -3.77 -12.46 -18.31
N GLY A 245 -5.09 -12.51 -18.55
CA GLY A 245 -6.02 -11.51 -18.06
C GLY A 245 -6.05 -11.41 -16.53
N ARG A 246 -6.17 -12.54 -15.82
CA ARG A 246 -6.18 -12.54 -14.34
C ARG A 246 -4.83 -12.13 -13.75
N ASN A 247 -3.73 -12.59 -14.34
CA ASN A 247 -2.38 -12.19 -13.91
C ASN A 247 -2.18 -10.68 -14.09
N LEU A 248 -2.65 -10.12 -15.21
CA LEU A 248 -2.58 -8.68 -15.47
C LEU A 248 -3.44 -7.89 -14.47
N GLU A 249 -4.62 -8.35 -14.09
CA GLU A 249 -5.41 -7.69 -13.04
C GLU A 249 -4.69 -7.67 -11.68
N ALA A 250 -4.01 -8.75 -11.30
CA ALA A 250 -3.18 -8.79 -10.09
C ALA A 250 -2.03 -7.76 -10.15
N ILE A 251 -1.33 -7.68 -11.30
CA ILE A 251 -0.25 -6.71 -11.54
C ILE A 251 -0.79 -5.27 -11.45
N LYS A 252 -1.92 -4.99 -12.10
CA LYS A 252 -2.58 -3.67 -12.06
C LYS A 252 -2.93 -3.25 -10.64
N MET A 253 -3.39 -4.18 -9.79
CA MET A 253 -3.65 -3.89 -8.39
C MET A 253 -2.35 -3.56 -7.63
N GLY A 254 -1.27 -4.30 -7.87
CA GLY A 254 0.06 -3.98 -7.33
C GLY A 254 0.53 -2.58 -7.72
N ILE A 255 0.32 -2.18 -8.98
CA ILE A 255 0.62 -0.82 -9.48
C ILE A 255 -0.23 0.23 -8.76
N ASN A 256 -1.53 0.01 -8.59
CA ASN A 256 -2.41 0.90 -7.84
C ASN A 256 -1.93 1.13 -6.40
N ILE A 257 -1.54 0.06 -5.69
CA ILE A 257 -1.04 0.14 -4.31
C ILE A 257 0.26 0.96 -4.24
N ILE A 258 1.19 0.72 -5.18
CA ILE A 258 2.44 1.48 -5.27
C ILE A 258 2.16 2.95 -5.59
N LEU A 259 1.25 3.25 -6.52
CA LEU A 259 0.87 4.63 -6.85
C LEU A 259 0.17 5.34 -5.68
N TYR A 260 -0.66 4.63 -4.93
CA TYR A 260 -1.27 5.14 -3.70
C TYR A 260 -0.16 5.53 -2.70
N PHE A 261 0.77 4.62 -2.44
CA PHE A 261 1.94 4.90 -1.61
C PHE A 261 2.77 6.06 -2.14
N LEU A 262 2.93 6.21 -3.46
CA LEU A 262 3.72 7.30 -4.05
C LEU A 262 2.99 8.66 -4.08
N SER A 263 1.70 8.73 -3.78
CA SER A 263 0.90 9.95 -3.86
C SER A 263 0.42 10.52 -2.51
N HIS A 264 0.34 9.70 -1.46
CA HIS A 264 -0.08 10.07 -0.10
C HIS A 264 1.09 10.08 0.86
#